data_AF-A0A1F9UYF0-F1
#
_entry.id   AF-A0A1F9UYF0-F1
#
_cell.length_a   1.000
_cell.length_b   1.000
_cell.length_c   1.000
_cell.angle_alpha   90.00
_cell.angle_beta   90.00
_cell.angle_gamma   90.00
#
_symmetry.space_group_name_H-M   'P 1'
#
loop_
_entity.id
_entity.type
_entity.pdbx_description
1 polymer ?
#
loop_
_entity_poly.entity_id
_entity_poly.type
_entity_poly.pdbx_seq_one_letter_code
_entity_poly.pdbx_strand_id
1 'polypeptide(L)'
;MMNKTIWKPVHNVLGLSTAVFLLLLLVSGILLNHPSLLGEGGPGIVAPDPSDPRRILFVRTDGLYQSLDGGGTLEEVPMLFPPRETSDLTFAPGNSKGVYLLERWGRLLHSADGGKVWESLPLPFDPQGQGIELKRIGAGGNGRLALLTSHGWLLSEDGGKTWDSGRFDPRSRPLRRIVHSVHTGYFFGPGFVWLYDFAAAGLGILIVSGVVLWRIGKKGL
;
A
#
# COMPACT_ATOMS: atom_id res chain seq x y z
N MET A 1 -27.63 6.90 -53.22
CA MET A 1 -28.23 6.24 -52.03
C MET A 1 -27.24 5.20 -51.51
N MET A 2 -26.54 5.49 -50.42
CA MET A 2 -25.51 4.59 -49.86
C MET A 2 -26.17 3.51 -48.99
N ASN A 3 -25.87 2.24 -49.28
CA ASN A 3 -26.59 1.06 -48.80
C ASN A 3 -26.39 0.84 -47.29
N LYS A 4 -27.43 1.09 -46.48
CA LYS A 4 -27.43 0.95 -45.01
C LYS A 4 -27.16 -0.48 -44.52
N THR A 5 -27.17 -1.46 -45.41
CA THR A 5 -26.98 -2.90 -45.12
C THR A 5 -25.52 -3.28 -44.85
N ILE A 6 -24.54 -2.56 -45.39
CA ILE A 6 -23.10 -2.88 -45.27
C ILE A 6 -22.51 -2.38 -43.93
N TRP A 7 -23.07 -1.31 -43.37
CA TRP A 7 -22.52 -0.65 -42.17
C TRP A 7 -22.97 -1.29 -40.84
N LYS A 8 -24.11 -1.99 -40.82
CA LYS A 8 -24.58 -2.73 -39.63
C LYS A 8 -23.57 -3.79 -39.14
N PRO A 9 -23.06 -4.70 -39.99
CA PRO A 9 -22.09 -5.71 -39.53
C PRO A 9 -20.78 -5.06 -39.07
N VAL A 10 -20.29 -4.04 -39.78
CA VAL A 10 -19.07 -3.30 -39.41
C VAL A 10 -19.22 -2.62 -38.05
N HIS A 11 -20.35 -1.97 -37.80
CA HIS A 11 -20.65 -1.33 -36.52
C HIS A 11 -20.79 -2.33 -35.38
N ASN A 12 -21.39 -3.50 -35.64
CA ASN A 12 -21.51 -4.57 -34.65
C ASN A 12 -20.13 -5.15 -34.28
N VAL A 13 -19.24 -5.34 -35.26
CA VAL A 13 -17.86 -5.81 -35.00
C VAL A 13 -17.08 -4.78 -34.22
N LEU A 14 -17.14 -3.49 -34.60
CA LEU A 14 -16.48 -2.41 -33.86
C LEU A 14 -17.00 -2.29 -32.42
N GLY A 15 -18.32 -2.37 -32.22
CA GLY A 15 -18.95 -2.36 -30.90
C GLY A 15 -18.51 -3.53 -30.04
N LEU A 16 -18.49 -4.75 -30.60
CA LEU A 16 -18.05 -5.95 -29.91
C LEU A 16 -16.56 -5.86 -29.53
N SER A 17 -15.69 -5.44 -30.45
CA SER A 17 -14.25 -5.26 -30.18
C SER A 17 -14.01 -4.23 -29.09
N THR A 18 -14.78 -3.14 -29.07
CA THR A 18 -14.68 -2.10 -28.04
C THR A 18 -15.13 -2.63 -26.68
N ALA A 19 -16.22 -3.39 -26.63
CA ALA A 19 -16.72 -4.01 -25.41
C ALA A 19 -15.73 -5.04 -24.84
N VAL A 20 -15.12 -5.87 -25.69
CA VAL A 20 -14.08 -6.82 -25.29
C VAL A 20 -12.84 -6.09 -24.77
N PHE A 21 -12.42 -5.02 -25.43
CA PHE A 21 -11.28 -4.22 -24.98
C PHE A 21 -11.54 -3.56 -23.61
N LEU A 22 -12.74 -2.99 -23.40
CA LEU A 22 -13.12 -2.42 -22.12
C LEU A 22 -13.23 -3.48 -21.00
N LEU A 23 -13.73 -4.68 -21.33
CA LEU A 23 -13.76 -5.80 -20.41
C LEU A 23 -12.35 -6.23 -19.99
N LEU A 24 -11.42 -6.32 -20.96
CA LEU A 24 -10.02 -6.65 -20.70
C LEU A 24 -9.34 -5.58 -19.83
N LEU A 25 -9.62 -4.29 -20.05
CA LEU A 25 -9.13 -3.22 -19.20
C LEU A 25 -9.70 -3.28 -17.78
N LEU A 26 -10.99 -3.58 -17.64
CA LEU A 26 -11.63 -3.75 -16.34
C LEU A 26 -11.03 -4.93 -15.56
N VAL A 27 -10.89 -6.09 -16.21
CA VAL A 27 -10.27 -7.27 -15.61
C VAL A 27 -8.80 -7.00 -15.26
N SER A 28 -8.04 -6.36 -16.15
CA SER A 28 -6.67 -5.94 -15.89
C SER A 28 -6.57 -5.00 -14.68
N GLY A 29 -7.44 -3.99 -14.59
CA GLY A 29 -7.48 -3.05 -13.46
C GLY A 29 -7.81 -3.75 -12.13
N ILE A 30 -8.75 -4.69 -12.14
CA ILE A 30 -9.08 -5.51 -10.95
C ILE A 30 -7.88 -6.38 -10.56
N LEU A 31 -7.23 -7.06 -11.51
CA LEU A 31 -6.08 -7.92 -11.23
C LEU A 31 -4.86 -7.14 -10.73
N LEU A 32 -4.61 -5.94 -11.27
CA LEU A 32 -3.54 -5.05 -10.82
C LEU A 32 -3.78 -4.50 -9.40
N ASN A 33 -5.04 -4.22 -9.04
CA ASN A 33 -5.42 -3.73 -7.71
C ASN A 33 -5.65 -4.85 -6.69
N HIS A 34 -5.80 -6.10 -7.13
CA HIS A 34 -5.98 -7.28 -6.29
C HIS A 34 -5.02 -8.41 -6.72
N PRO A 35 -3.70 -8.23 -6.55
CA PRO A 35 -2.70 -9.22 -6.98
C PRO A 35 -2.84 -10.58 -6.26
N SER A 36 -3.54 -10.64 -5.13
CA SER A 36 -3.91 -11.89 -4.45
C SER A 36 -4.73 -12.84 -5.32
N LEU A 37 -5.48 -12.34 -6.31
CA LEU A 37 -6.21 -13.16 -7.28
C LEU A 37 -5.31 -13.90 -8.27
N LEU A 38 -4.05 -13.47 -8.41
CA LEU A 38 -3.07 -14.08 -9.30
C LEU A 38 -2.20 -15.13 -8.58
N GLY A 39 -2.40 -15.36 -7.27
CA GLY A 39 -1.56 -16.27 -6.47
C GLY A 39 -0.13 -15.76 -6.23
N GLU A 40 0.23 -14.62 -6.84
CA GLU A 40 1.49 -13.92 -6.68
C GLU A 40 1.38 -12.99 -5.47
N GLY A 41 1.55 -13.54 -4.27
CA GLY A 41 1.75 -12.72 -3.08
C GLY A 41 2.99 -11.86 -3.31
N GLY A 42 2.82 -10.53 -3.35
CA GLY A 42 3.94 -9.59 -3.48
C GLY A 42 5.03 -9.81 -2.42
N PRO A 43 6.22 -9.20 -2.56
CA PRO A 43 7.36 -9.45 -1.68
C PRO A 43 6.95 -9.29 -0.21
N GLY A 44 6.82 -10.42 0.48
CA GLY A 44 6.38 -10.48 1.87
C GLY A 44 7.55 -10.24 2.82
N ILE A 45 7.26 -9.60 3.95
CA ILE A 45 8.21 -9.52 5.06
C ILE A 45 8.01 -10.76 5.92
N VAL A 46 9.11 -11.38 6.33
CA VAL A 46 9.12 -12.58 7.16
C VAL A 46 9.80 -12.26 8.48
N ALA A 47 9.17 -12.65 9.58
CA ALA A 47 9.73 -12.57 10.92
C ALA A 47 9.69 -13.96 11.55
N PRO A 48 10.82 -14.64 11.76
CA PRO A 48 10.87 -15.85 12.58
C PRO A 48 10.80 -15.49 14.07
N ASP A 49 10.06 -16.28 14.85
CA ASP A 49 9.95 -16.10 16.29
C ASP A 49 11.26 -16.54 16.98
N PRO A 50 11.94 -15.64 17.71
CA PRO A 50 13.22 -15.95 18.34
C PRO A 50 13.10 -16.93 19.51
N SER A 51 11.88 -17.13 20.05
CA SER A 51 11.62 -18.05 21.18
C SER A 51 11.07 -19.39 20.71
N ASP A 52 10.49 -19.46 19.51
CA ASP A 52 9.99 -20.69 18.90
C ASP A 52 10.29 -20.72 17.39
N PRO A 53 11.35 -21.43 16.93
CA PRO A 53 11.73 -21.44 15.53
C PRO A 53 10.68 -22.10 14.60
N ARG A 54 9.69 -22.81 15.16
CA ARG A 54 8.57 -23.33 14.38
C ARG A 54 7.55 -22.24 14.03
N ARG A 55 7.54 -21.15 14.80
CA ARG A 55 6.62 -20.05 14.59
C ARG A 55 7.25 -18.98 13.71
N ILE A 56 6.58 -18.66 12.61
CA ILE A 56 7.04 -17.64 11.66
C ILE A 56 5.85 -16.78 11.26
N LEU A 57 6.01 -15.46 11.28
CA LEU A 57 5.03 -14.52 10.75
C LEU A 57 5.43 -14.05 9.36
N PHE A 58 4.42 -13.88 8.52
CA PHE A 58 4.53 -13.37 7.16
C PHE A 58 3.55 -12.22 6.99
N VAL A 59 4.06 -11.03 6.68
CA VAL A 59 3.22 -9.90 6.26
C VAL A 59 3.34 -9.75 4.76
N ARG A 60 2.17 -9.70 4.11
CA ARG A 60 2.00 -9.46 2.69
C ARG A 60 1.01 -8.31 2.49
N THR A 61 0.86 -7.86 1.25
CA THR A 61 -0.09 -6.79 0.91
C THR A 61 -1.56 -7.19 1.16
N ASP A 62 -1.85 -8.48 1.20
CA ASP A 62 -3.18 -9.05 1.39
C ASP A 62 -3.47 -9.44 2.85
N GLY A 63 -2.47 -9.55 3.72
CA GLY A 63 -2.71 -9.88 5.13
C GLY A 63 -1.49 -10.32 5.92
N LEU A 64 -1.75 -10.71 7.16
CA LEU A 64 -0.80 -11.33 8.07
C LEU A 64 -1.08 -12.82 8.14
N TYR A 65 -0.02 -13.61 8.07
CA TYR A 65 -0.08 -15.06 8.11
C TYR A 65 0.93 -15.56 9.13
N GLN A 66 0.63 -16.72 9.74
CA GLN A 66 1.53 -17.41 10.65
C GLN A 66 1.75 -18.84 10.18
N SER A 67 2.94 -19.36 10.43
CA SER A 67 3.26 -20.78 10.40
C SER A 67 3.58 -21.23 11.83
N LEU A 68 3.22 -22.47 12.17
CA LEU A 68 3.56 -23.14 13.45
C LEU A 68 4.38 -24.43 13.24
N ASP A 69 4.84 -24.64 12.02
CA ASP A 69 5.58 -25.82 11.57
C ASP A 69 6.85 -25.46 10.78
N GLY A 70 7.40 -24.26 11.00
CA GLY A 70 8.66 -23.81 10.39
C GLY A 70 8.54 -23.39 8.93
N GLY A 71 7.35 -22.96 8.52
CA GLY A 71 7.04 -22.50 7.16
C GLY A 71 6.42 -23.57 6.25
N GLY A 72 6.03 -24.73 6.80
CA GLY A 72 5.37 -25.80 6.04
C GLY A 72 3.93 -25.47 5.67
N THR A 73 3.19 -24.87 6.61
CA THR A 73 1.82 -24.41 6.43
C THR A 73 1.67 -22.95 6.88
N LEU A 74 0.77 -22.23 6.21
CA LEU A 74 0.45 -20.84 6.50
C LEU A 74 -1.03 -20.72 6.84
N GLU A 75 -1.32 -20.15 7.99
CA GLU A 75 -2.66 -19.80 8.45
C GLU A 75 -2.79 -18.29 8.53
N GLU A 76 -3.92 -17.74 8.07
CA GLU A 76 -4.19 -16.32 8.19
C GLU A 76 -4.39 -15.93 9.67
N VAL A 77 -3.74 -14.85 10.09
CA VAL A 77 -3.97 -14.23 11.39
C VAL A 77 -4.96 -13.09 11.18
N PRO A 78 -6.17 -13.16 11.77
CA PRO A 78 -7.16 -12.11 11.61
C PRO A 78 -6.61 -10.78 12.12
N MET A 79 -6.56 -9.79 11.22
CA MET A 79 -6.25 -8.41 11.56
C MET A 79 -7.49 -7.55 11.39
N LEU A 80 -7.73 -6.64 12.33
CA LEU A 80 -8.83 -5.67 12.25
C LEU A 80 -8.67 -4.68 11.08
N PHE A 81 -7.46 -4.55 10.54
CA PHE A 81 -7.16 -3.72 9.39
C PHE A 81 -6.02 -4.34 8.57
N PRO A 82 -6.02 -4.22 7.24
CA PRO A 82 -4.93 -4.71 6.42
C PRO A 82 -3.65 -3.89 6.65
N PRO A 83 -2.45 -4.51 6.66
CA PRO A 83 -1.18 -3.80 6.71
C PRO A 83 -1.03 -2.87 5.50
N ARG A 84 -0.50 -1.65 5.71
CA ARG A 84 -0.24 -0.70 4.62
C ARG A 84 1.25 -0.44 4.47
N GLU A 85 1.75 -0.67 3.25
CA GLU A 85 3.17 -0.45 2.89
C GLU A 85 4.15 -0.87 4.01
N THR A 86 4.00 -2.10 4.52
CA THR A 86 4.85 -2.57 5.62
C THR A 86 6.32 -2.53 5.21
N SER A 87 7.16 -1.93 6.05
CA SER A 87 8.61 -1.85 5.84
C SER A 87 9.38 -2.84 6.70
N ASP A 88 8.81 -3.20 7.86
CA ASP A 88 9.42 -4.18 8.77
C ASP A 88 8.40 -4.84 9.71
N LEU A 89 8.77 -6.03 10.21
CA LEU A 89 8.00 -6.83 11.18
C LEU A 89 8.99 -7.54 12.10
N THR A 90 8.79 -7.47 13.41
CA THR A 90 9.69 -8.13 14.37
C THR A 90 8.97 -8.58 15.64
N PHE A 91 9.50 -9.61 16.30
CA PHE A 91 9.02 -10.07 17.59
C PHE A 91 9.67 -9.31 18.74
N ALA A 92 8.94 -9.18 19.84
CA ALA A 92 9.49 -8.79 21.12
C ALA A 92 10.42 -9.91 21.65
N PRO A 93 11.66 -9.62 22.06
CA PRO A 93 12.57 -10.64 22.57
C PRO A 93 12.00 -11.35 23.80
N GLY A 94 12.07 -12.68 23.80
CA GLY A 94 11.58 -13.53 24.89
C GLY A 94 10.05 -13.57 25.01
N ASN A 95 9.30 -12.96 24.08
CA ASN A 95 7.85 -13.00 24.08
C ASN A 95 7.31 -13.21 22.67
N SER A 96 7.01 -14.48 22.35
CA SER A 96 6.34 -14.88 21.12
C SER A 96 5.05 -14.10 20.83
N LYS A 97 4.28 -13.68 21.84
CA LYS A 97 3.03 -12.95 21.60
C LYS A 97 3.24 -11.46 21.27
N GLY A 98 4.38 -10.90 21.65
CA GLY A 98 4.72 -9.51 21.38
C GLY A 98 5.23 -9.34 19.96
N VAL A 99 4.55 -8.52 19.15
CA VAL A 99 4.92 -8.28 17.75
C VAL A 99 4.87 -6.79 17.47
N TYR A 100 5.85 -6.28 16.74
CA TYR A 100 5.89 -4.91 16.23
C TYR A 100 5.81 -4.93 14.71
N LEU A 101 4.97 -4.08 14.15
CA LEU A 101 4.80 -3.89 12.71
C LEU A 101 5.07 -2.42 12.37
N LEU A 102 5.87 -2.20 11.33
CA LEU A 102 6.26 -0.87 10.89
C LEU A 102 5.67 -0.59 9.51
N GLU A 103 4.85 0.45 9.40
CA GLU A 103 4.35 0.94 8.12
C GLU A 103 5.32 2.02 7.58
N ARG A 104 5.76 1.88 6.33
CA ARG A 104 6.84 2.70 5.73
C ARG A 104 6.66 4.21 5.89
N TRP A 105 5.43 4.70 5.75
CA TRP A 105 5.08 6.13 5.89
C TRP A 105 4.01 6.36 6.95
N GLY A 106 3.70 5.33 7.74
CA GLY A 106 2.52 5.29 8.58
C GLY A 106 2.88 5.09 10.04
N ARG A 107 2.24 4.10 10.65
CA ARG A 107 2.29 3.86 12.08
C ARG A 107 3.39 2.87 12.44
N LEU A 108 3.89 3.02 13.67
CA LEU A 108 4.45 1.91 14.41
C LEU A 108 3.33 1.26 15.20
N LEU A 109 3.10 -0.03 14.97
CA LEU A 109 2.05 -0.80 15.62
C LEU A 109 2.67 -1.86 16.52
N HIS A 110 2.02 -2.13 17.65
CA HIS A 110 2.37 -3.19 18.58
C HIS A 110 1.18 -4.09 18.83
N SER A 111 1.43 -5.39 18.95
CA SER A 111 0.45 -6.40 19.34
C SER A 111 1.01 -7.22 20.49
N ALA A 112 0.21 -7.38 21.56
CA ALA A 112 0.57 -8.20 22.72
C ALA A 112 -0.02 -9.62 22.66
N ASP A 113 -0.84 -9.93 21.65
CA ASP A 113 -1.64 -11.16 21.56
C ASP A 113 -1.34 -12.00 20.30
N GLY A 114 -0.16 -11.80 19.72
CA GLY A 114 0.34 -12.59 18.58
C GLY A 114 -0.11 -12.06 17.23
N GLY A 115 -0.48 -10.78 17.13
CA GLY A 115 -0.83 -10.12 15.88
C GLY A 115 -2.34 -10.03 15.62
N LYS A 116 -3.20 -10.28 16.62
CA LYS A 116 -4.67 -10.23 16.45
C LYS A 116 -5.19 -8.83 16.72
N VAL A 117 -4.76 -8.23 17.82
CA VAL A 117 -5.08 -6.86 18.21
C VAL A 117 -3.82 -6.02 18.15
N TRP A 118 -3.95 -4.82 17.55
CA TRP A 118 -2.86 -3.90 17.32
C TRP A 118 -3.19 -2.53 17.90
N GLU A 119 -2.24 -1.96 18.61
CA GLU A 119 -2.26 -0.58 19.09
C GLU A 119 -1.19 0.24 18.35
N SER A 120 -1.49 1.52 18.11
CA SER A 120 -0.49 2.43 17.54
C SER A 120 0.38 2.98 18.65
N LEU A 121 1.69 2.83 18.50
CA LEU A 121 2.66 3.48 19.36
C LEU A 121 2.91 4.93 18.89
N PRO A 122 3.13 5.86 19.83
CA PRO A 122 3.41 7.24 19.48
C PRO A 122 4.80 7.37 18.84
N LEU A 123 4.89 8.25 17.84
CA LEU A 123 6.14 8.72 17.27
C LEU A 123 6.29 10.22 17.56
N PRO A 124 7.51 10.74 17.80
CA PRO A 124 7.73 12.16 18.09
C PRO A 124 7.63 13.05 16.83
N PHE A 125 7.20 12.49 15.71
CA PHE A 125 7.02 13.15 14.42
C PHE A 125 5.89 12.49 13.64
N ASP A 126 5.39 13.18 12.61
CA ASP A 126 4.45 12.64 11.65
C ASP A 126 5.22 12.11 10.42
N PRO A 127 5.31 10.77 10.23
CA PRO A 127 6.05 10.18 9.12
C PRO A 127 5.47 10.56 7.76
N GLN A 128 4.14 10.68 7.63
CA GLN A 128 3.53 10.99 6.35
C GLN A 128 3.67 12.48 6.02
N GLY A 129 3.26 13.35 6.95
CA GLY A 129 3.24 14.80 6.72
C GLY A 129 4.63 15.41 6.60
N GLN A 130 5.63 14.86 7.29
CA GLN A 130 7.02 15.30 7.15
C GLN A 130 7.77 14.55 6.05
N GLY A 131 7.12 13.52 5.49
CA GLY A 131 7.74 12.48 4.68
C GLY A 131 8.96 11.97 5.42
N ILE A 132 8.86 11.05 6.35
CA ILE A 132 9.98 10.37 7.01
C ILE A 132 9.74 8.89 6.79
N GLU A 133 10.65 8.24 6.10
CA GLU A 133 10.50 6.81 5.84
C GLU A 133 10.88 6.05 7.11
N LEU A 134 9.96 5.23 7.62
CA LEU A 134 10.23 4.25 8.66
C LEU A 134 10.80 3.00 7.98
N LYS A 135 12.05 2.63 8.28
CA LYS A 135 12.78 1.62 7.52
C LYS A 135 12.86 0.28 8.24
N ARG A 136 13.29 0.29 9.50
CA ARG A 136 13.50 -0.93 10.28
C ARG A 136 13.21 -0.67 11.75
N ILE A 137 12.74 -1.71 12.44
CA ILE A 137 12.60 -1.71 13.89
C ILE A 137 13.32 -2.92 14.49
N GLY A 138 14.18 -2.65 15.47
CA GLY A 138 14.77 -3.66 16.32
C GLY A 138 14.09 -3.64 17.69
N ALA A 139 13.67 -4.80 18.17
CA ALA A 139 13.22 -4.96 19.54
C ALA A 139 14.30 -5.68 20.37
N GLY A 140 14.64 -5.10 21.51
CA GLY A 140 15.61 -5.59 22.49
C GLY A 140 14.92 -6.04 23.78
N GLY A 141 15.68 -6.70 24.65
CA GLY A 141 15.20 -7.05 25.99
C GLY A 141 14.81 -5.81 26.81
N ASN A 142 13.97 -6.01 27.83
CA ASN A 142 13.52 -4.97 28.77
C ASN A 142 12.75 -3.80 28.12
N GLY A 143 12.06 -4.05 26.99
CA GLY A 143 11.27 -3.02 26.32
C GLY A 143 12.09 -2.03 25.48
N ARG A 144 13.38 -2.30 25.26
CA ARG A 144 14.20 -1.45 24.39
C ARG A 144 13.75 -1.58 22.94
N LEU A 145 13.56 -0.47 22.25
CA LEU A 145 13.31 -0.44 20.81
C LEU A 145 14.31 0.48 20.10
N ALA A 146 14.71 0.09 18.89
CA ALA A 146 15.50 0.91 18.01
C ALA A 146 14.75 1.09 16.69
N LEU A 147 14.47 2.34 16.32
CA LEU A 147 13.76 2.68 15.09
C LEU A 147 14.72 3.35 14.12
N LEU A 148 14.94 2.75 12.95
CA LEU A 148 15.72 3.34 11.87
C LEU A 148 14.78 4.03 10.88
N THR A 149 15.08 5.28 10.59
CA THR A 149 14.33 6.11 9.64
C THR A 149 15.21 6.60 8.49
N SER A 150 14.63 7.31 7.54
CA SER A 150 15.41 8.06 6.54
C SER A 150 16.21 9.24 7.09
N HIS A 151 15.98 9.68 8.34
CA HIS A 151 16.61 10.86 8.96
C HIS A 151 17.45 10.54 10.19
N GLY A 152 17.87 9.28 10.32
CA GLY A 152 18.61 8.79 11.48
C GLY A 152 17.81 7.74 12.24
N TRP A 153 18.23 7.48 13.46
CA TRP A 153 17.62 6.48 14.33
C TRP A 153 17.13 7.11 15.63
N LEU A 154 16.16 6.44 16.24
CA LEU A 154 15.63 6.76 17.56
C LEU A 154 15.73 5.51 18.44
N LEU A 155 15.96 5.71 19.74
CA LEU A 155 15.93 4.65 20.74
C LEU A 155 14.80 4.88 21.72
N SER A 156 14.18 3.80 22.19
CA SER A 156 13.23 3.80 23.28
C SER A 156 13.69 2.80 24.33
N GLU A 157 13.50 3.13 25.59
CA GLU A 157 13.79 2.26 26.74
C GLU A 157 12.51 1.73 27.41
N ASP A 158 11.33 2.11 26.90
CA ASP A 158 10.03 1.91 27.58
C ASP A 158 8.94 1.28 26.69
N GLY A 159 9.36 0.53 25.66
CA GLY A 159 8.46 -0.16 24.73
C GLY A 159 7.88 0.75 23.67
N GLY A 160 8.56 1.85 23.32
CA GLY A 160 8.13 2.79 22.29
C GLY A 160 7.12 3.82 22.76
N LYS A 161 6.99 4.03 24.09
CA LYS A 161 6.14 5.09 24.65
C LYS A 161 6.85 6.44 24.58
N THR A 162 8.16 6.45 24.80
CA THR A 162 9.03 7.61 24.63
C THR A 162 10.25 7.27 23.79
N TRP A 163 10.81 8.29 23.13
CA TRP A 163 11.91 8.13 22.18
C TRP A 163 13.01 9.16 22.43
N ASP A 164 14.23 8.69 22.58
CA ASP A 164 15.45 9.48 22.51
C ASP A 164 15.87 9.65 21.04
N SER A 165 15.94 10.91 20.62
CA SER A 165 16.20 11.34 19.25
C SER A 165 17.65 11.80 19.02
N GLY A 166 18.60 11.40 19.86
CA GLY A 166 19.97 11.93 19.86
C GLY A 166 20.71 12.03 18.51
N ARG A 167 20.33 11.24 17.48
CA ARG A 167 20.85 11.34 16.10
C ARG A 167 19.76 11.46 15.02
N PHE A 168 18.56 11.84 15.40
CA PHE A 168 17.43 12.07 14.50
C PHE A 168 17.28 13.57 14.25
N ASP A 169 17.38 13.98 12.98
CA ASP A 169 17.14 15.37 12.55
C ASP A 169 15.99 15.43 11.52
N PRO A 170 14.76 15.76 11.95
CA PRO A 170 13.59 15.83 11.06
C PRO A 170 13.67 16.99 10.06
N ARG A 171 14.60 17.95 10.23
CA ARG A 171 14.77 19.09 9.33
C ARG A 171 15.78 18.83 8.21
N SER A 172 16.57 17.77 8.31
CA SER A 172 17.55 17.41 7.28
C SER A 172 16.83 16.95 5.99
N ARG A 173 16.72 17.82 4.98
CA ARG A 173 16.09 17.46 3.68
C ARG A 173 17.15 17.27 2.59
N PRO A 174 17.62 16.04 2.32
CA PRO A 174 18.56 15.82 1.22
C PRO A 174 17.91 16.15 -0.13
N LEU A 175 18.57 16.94 -0.99
CA LEU A 175 18.06 17.40 -2.29
C LEU A 175 17.54 16.28 -3.20
N ARG A 176 18.23 15.13 -3.22
CA ARG A 176 17.80 13.91 -3.94
C ARG A 176 16.35 13.53 -3.62
N ARG A 177 15.89 13.84 -2.41
CA ARG A 177 14.58 13.45 -1.91
C ARG A 177 13.46 14.39 -2.32
N ILE A 178 13.75 15.69 -2.40
CA ILE A 178 12.81 16.65 -2.99
C ILE A 178 12.51 16.19 -4.42
N VAL A 179 13.57 15.89 -5.19
CA VAL A 179 13.44 15.35 -6.55
C VAL A 179 12.64 14.04 -6.57
N HIS A 180 12.96 13.07 -5.70
CA HIS A 180 12.23 11.80 -5.65
C HIS A 180 10.76 11.96 -5.26
N SER A 181 10.43 12.83 -4.29
CA SER A 181 9.05 13.08 -3.85
C SER A 181 8.20 13.74 -4.94
N VAL A 182 8.80 14.63 -5.74
CA VAL A 182 8.15 15.24 -6.90
C VAL A 182 7.95 14.20 -8.00
N HIS A 183 8.94 13.34 -8.25
CA HIS A 183 8.88 12.31 -9.29
C HIS A 183 7.89 11.17 -8.97
N THR A 184 7.69 10.86 -7.69
CA THR A 184 6.77 9.80 -7.22
C THR A 184 5.35 10.30 -6.94
N GLY A 185 5.06 11.59 -7.15
CA GLY A 185 3.76 12.20 -6.89
C GLY A 185 3.43 12.45 -5.41
N TYR A 186 4.23 11.91 -4.49
CA TYR A 186 4.05 12.05 -3.04
C TYR A 186 4.21 13.48 -2.53
N PHE A 187 4.90 14.37 -3.26
CA PHE A 187 5.07 15.77 -2.87
C PHE A 187 3.73 16.52 -2.69
N PHE A 188 2.68 16.10 -3.40
CA PHE A 188 1.41 16.82 -3.43
C PHE A 188 0.36 16.28 -2.43
N GLY A 189 0.67 15.19 -1.71
CA GLY A 189 -0.20 14.62 -0.67
C GLY A 189 -1.58 14.13 -1.16
N PRO A 190 -2.51 13.84 -0.24
CA PRO A 190 -3.86 13.33 -0.56
C PRO A 190 -4.71 14.27 -1.41
N GLY A 191 -4.38 15.57 -1.43
CA GLY A 191 -5.11 16.59 -2.21
C GLY A 191 -5.04 16.37 -3.72
N PHE A 192 -4.01 15.68 -4.21
CA PHE A 192 -3.82 15.42 -5.64
C PHE A 192 -4.74 14.31 -6.18
N VAL A 193 -5.32 13.48 -5.30
CA VAL A 193 -6.35 12.50 -5.69
C VAL A 193 -7.54 13.21 -6.35
N TRP A 194 -7.97 14.33 -5.77
CA TRP A 194 -9.04 15.16 -6.34
C TRP A 194 -8.69 15.71 -7.72
N LEU A 195 -7.42 16.06 -7.96
CA LEU A 195 -6.98 16.54 -9.27
C LEU A 195 -7.11 15.44 -10.35
N TYR A 196 -6.73 14.20 -10.01
CA TYR A 196 -6.94 13.05 -10.89
C TYR A 196 -8.43 12.79 -11.14
N ASP A 197 -9.28 12.90 -10.12
CA ASP A 197 -10.72 12.74 -10.26
C ASP A 197 -11.35 13.82 -11.15
N PHE A 198 -10.92 15.08 -11.02
CA PHE A 198 -11.36 16.17 -11.89
C PHE A 198 -10.89 15.99 -13.33
N ALA A 199 -9.65 15.54 -13.53
CA ALA A 199 -9.12 15.24 -14.86
C ALA A 199 -9.91 14.09 -15.52
N ALA A 200 -10.21 13.04 -14.78
CA ALA A 200 -11.03 11.92 -15.24
C ALA A 200 -12.48 12.37 -15.58
N ALA A 201 -13.09 13.21 -14.76
CA ALA A 201 -14.40 13.80 -15.02
C ALA A 201 -14.39 14.65 -16.31
N GLY A 202 -13.34 15.46 -16.52
CA GLY A 202 -13.16 16.24 -17.74
C GLY A 202 -13.06 15.37 -19.00
N LEU A 203 -12.33 14.26 -18.93
CA LEU A 203 -12.26 13.25 -19.99
C LEU A 203 -13.63 12.63 -20.28
N GLY A 204 -14.40 12.30 -19.25
CA GLY A 204 -15.77 11.81 -19.38
C GLY A 204 -16.69 12.81 -20.11
N ILE A 205 -16.60 14.10 -19.76
CA ILE A 205 -17.36 15.17 -20.41
C ILE A 205 -16.98 15.28 -21.89
N LEU A 206 -15.69 15.19 -22.23
CA LEU A 206 -15.22 15.22 -23.62
C LEU A 206 -15.76 14.03 -24.44
N ILE A 207 -15.78 12.84 -23.85
CA ILE A 207 -16.34 11.65 -24.49
C ILE A 207 -17.83 11.83 -24.75
N VAL A 208 -18.60 12.27 -23.75
CA VAL A 208 -20.04 12.53 -23.89
C VAL A 208 -20.30 13.61 -24.94
N SER A 209 -19.53 14.70 -24.92
CA SER A 209 -19.59 15.77 -25.92
C SER A 209 -19.37 15.23 -27.33
N GLY A 210 -18.33 14.39 -27.53
CA GLY A 210 -18.06 13.74 -28.82
C GLY A 210 -19.22 12.87 -29.31
N VAL A 211 -19.85 12.09 -28.42
CA VAL A 211 -21.02 11.26 -28.74
C VAL A 211 -22.24 12.11 -29.11
N VAL A 212 -22.47 13.21 -28.40
CA VAL A 212 -23.56 14.16 -28.69
C VAL A 212 -23.36 14.82 -30.05
N LEU A 213 -22.15 15.35 -30.32
CA LEU A 213 -21.80 15.96 -31.60
C LEU A 213 -21.95 14.96 -32.76
N TRP A 214 -21.51 13.72 -32.59
CA TRP A 214 -21.71 12.65 -33.57
C TRP A 214 -23.19 12.38 -33.84
N ARG A 215 -24.03 12.36 -32.81
CA ARG A 215 -25.47 12.10 -32.93
C ARG A 215 -26.22 13.25 -33.61
N ILE A 216 -25.82 14.49 -33.35
CA ILE A 216 -26.37 15.70 -33.99
C ILE A 216 -25.96 15.76 -35.46
N GLY A 217 -24.67 15.52 -35.76
CA GLY A 217 -24.18 15.47 -37.15
C GLY A 217 -24.88 14.41 -38.01
N LYS A 218 -25.40 13.35 -37.40
CA LYS A 218 -26.17 12.29 -38.07
C LYS A 218 -27.62 12.67 -38.41
N LYS A 219 -28.16 13.75 -37.83
CA LYS A 219 -29.53 14.24 -38.05
C LYS A 219 -29.60 15.41 -39.06
N GLY A 220 -28.45 15.96 -39.47
CA GLY A 220 -28.34 17.09 -40.40
C GLY A 220 -28.01 16.73 -41.86
N LEU A 221 -28.14 15.45 -42.23
CA LEU A 221 -28.04 14.90 -43.60
C LEU A 221 -29.27 14.03 -43.88
#